data_AF-A0A176ZYU3-F1
#
_entry.id   AF-A0A176ZYU3-F1
#
_cell.length_a   1.000
_cell.length_b   1.000
_cell.length_c   1.000
_cell.angle_alpha   90.00
_cell.angle_beta   90.00
_cell.angle_gamma   90.00
#
_symmetry.space_group_name_H-M   'P 1'
#
loop_
_entity.id
_entity.type
_entity.pdbx_description
1 polymer ?
#
loop_
_entity_poly.entity_id
_entity_poly.type
_entity_poly.pdbx_seq_one_letter_code
_entity_poly.pdbx_strand_id
1 'polypeptide(L)'
;MHSNLFPATQPASLLLAAISFLPIAAAKTAAEWRELYIYQVLTDRFATTDGSSPSCGITDYCGGTWKGLENKLDYIQGMGFEAVWISPVVHNIDGSTPAGYAYHGCAFYF
;
A
#
# COMPACT_ATOMS: atom_id res chain seq x y z
N MET A 1 6.10 -0.54 -65.22
CA MET A 1 6.92 -0.32 -64.01
C MET A 1 6.00 0.28 -62.96
N HIS A 2 5.40 -0.56 -62.11
CA HIS A 2 4.50 -0.13 -61.05
C HIS A 2 5.31 0.00 -59.75
N SER A 3 5.48 1.23 -59.26
CA SER A 3 6.08 1.51 -57.95
C SER A 3 5.01 1.40 -56.87
N ASN A 4 5.14 0.41 -55.99
CA ASN A 4 4.31 0.26 -54.80
C ASN A 4 4.75 1.29 -53.73
N LEU A 5 3.83 2.18 -53.35
CA LEU A 5 3.98 3.07 -52.19
C LEU A 5 3.45 2.34 -50.95
N PHE A 6 4.36 1.84 -50.10
CA PHE A 6 4.02 1.43 -48.74
C PHE A 6 3.70 2.69 -47.91
N PRO A 7 2.57 2.76 -47.19
CA PRO A 7 2.34 3.87 -46.27
C PRO A 7 3.27 3.69 -45.07
N ALA A 8 4.23 4.62 -44.92
CA ALA A 8 5.03 4.74 -43.72
C ALA A 8 4.08 5.01 -42.54
N THR A 9 3.86 4.02 -41.69
CA THR A 9 3.15 4.18 -40.42
C THR A 9 3.96 5.14 -39.56
N GLN A 10 3.48 6.39 -39.44
CA GLN A 10 4.19 7.44 -38.72
C GLN A 10 4.37 7.06 -37.24
N PRO A 11 5.59 7.09 -36.68
CA PRO A 11 5.85 6.74 -35.27
C PRO A 11 5.14 7.67 -34.28
N ALA A 12 4.71 8.86 -34.73
CA ALA A 12 3.97 9.82 -33.93
C ALA A 12 2.59 9.29 -33.45
N SER A 13 1.88 8.53 -34.29
CA SER A 13 0.54 8.02 -33.94
C SER A 13 0.58 6.93 -32.84
N LEU A 14 1.66 6.14 -32.79
CA LEU A 14 1.90 5.16 -31.72
C LEU A 14 2.28 5.84 -30.40
N LEU A 15 3.01 6.96 -30.47
CA LEU A 15 3.42 7.73 -29.28
C LEU A 15 2.22 8.39 -28.59
N LEU A 16 1.29 8.97 -29.35
CA LEU A 16 0.07 9.59 -28.82
C LEU A 16 -0.87 8.58 -28.15
N ALA A 17 -1.02 7.39 -28.72
CA ALA A 17 -1.82 6.31 -28.12
C ALA A 17 -1.22 5.79 -26.81
N ALA A 18 0.12 5.82 -26.66
CA ALA A 18 0.78 5.39 -25.43
C ALA A 18 0.56 6.37 -24.26
N ILE A 19 0.45 7.66 -24.55
CA ILE A 19 0.25 8.71 -23.52
C ILE A 19 -1.15 8.63 -22.89
N SER A 20 -2.18 8.20 -23.64
CA SER A 20 -3.54 8.01 -23.11
C SER A 20 -3.67 6.87 -22.09
N PHE A 21 -2.66 6.00 -21.97
CA PHE A 21 -2.63 4.93 -20.96
C PHE A 21 -1.76 5.27 -19.74
N LEU A 22 -1.23 6.49 -19.65
CA LEU A 22 -0.53 6.90 -18.43
C LEU A 22 -1.55 7.11 -17.32
N PRO A 23 -1.48 6.35 -16.21
CA PRO A 23 -2.38 6.56 -15.10
C PRO A 23 -2.08 7.92 -14.48
N ILE A 24 -3.07 8.82 -14.52
CA ILE A 24 -3.02 10.07 -13.77
C ILE A 24 -3.28 9.71 -12.31
N ALA A 25 -2.23 9.52 -11.52
CA ALA A 25 -2.34 9.38 -10.08
C ALA A 25 -2.62 10.77 -9.48
N ALA A 26 -3.89 11.09 -9.24
CA ALA A 26 -4.29 12.29 -8.53
C ALA A 26 -4.14 12.07 -7.01
N ALA A 27 -3.04 12.58 -6.44
CA ALA A 27 -2.92 12.65 -4.98
C ALA A 27 -3.87 13.72 -4.44
N LYS A 28 -4.48 13.45 -3.28
CA LYS A 28 -5.27 14.45 -2.54
C LYS A 28 -4.36 15.57 -2.04
N THR A 29 -4.82 16.80 -2.16
CA THR A 29 -4.23 18.01 -1.58
C THR A 29 -4.38 18.01 -0.05
N ALA A 30 -3.61 18.85 0.64
CA ALA A 30 -3.72 19.01 2.08
C ALA A 30 -5.12 19.48 2.53
N ALA A 31 -5.87 20.21 1.69
CA ALA A 31 -7.24 20.60 1.99
C ALA A 31 -8.18 19.38 1.94
N GLU A 32 -8.10 18.57 0.89
CA GLU A 32 -8.89 17.36 0.74
C GLU A 32 -8.57 16.31 1.82
N TRP A 33 -7.31 16.21 2.28
CA TRP A 33 -6.93 15.32 3.39
C TRP A 33 -7.54 15.72 4.74
N ARG A 34 -7.83 17.02 4.97
CA ARG A 34 -8.44 17.49 6.22
C ARG A 34 -9.90 17.08 6.37
N GLU A 35 -10.55 16.76 5.27
CA GLU A 35 -11.95 16.35 5.23
C GLU A 35 -12.13 14.85 5.48
N LEU A 36 -11.04 14.07 5.38
CA LEU A 36 -11.08 12.62 5.54
C LEU A 36 -11.01 12.19 7.00
N TYR A 37 -11.67 11.08 7.28
CA TYR A 37 -11.42 10.29 8.49
C TYR A 37 -10.41 9.18 8.21
N ILE A 38 -9.32 9.16 9.00
CA ILE A 38 -8.21 8.22 8.85
C ILE A 38 -8.28 7.14 9.93
N TYR A 39 -8.24 5.87 9.53
CA TYR A 39 -8.14 4.72 10.43
C TYR A 39 -6.67 4.30 10.58
N GLN A 40 -6.07 4.54 11.75
CA GLN A 40 -4.69 4.13 12.02
C GLN A 40 -4.64 2.68 12.51
N VAL A 41 -3.78 1.88 11.88
CA VAL A 41 -3.57 0.47 12.24
C VAL A 41 -2.10 0.18 12.55
N LEU A 42 -1.86 -0.65 13.55
CA LEU A 42 -0.59 -1.36 13.69
C LEU A 42 -0.68 -2.61 12.82
N THR A 43 0.09 -2.67 11.73
CA THR A 43 -0.05 -3.71 10.71
C THR A 43 0.06 -5.12 11.28
N ASP A 44 1.01 -5.37 12.19
CA ASP A 44 1.20 -6.65 12.86
C ASP A 44 0.03 -7.07 13.77
N ARG A 45 -0.82 -6.12 14.21
CA ARG A 45 -1.88 -6.35 15.21
C ARG A 45 -3.29 -6.32 14.65
N PHE A 46 -3.45 -5.91 13.39
CA PHE A 46 -4.78 -5.68 12.84
C PHE A 46 -5.46 -6.94 12.31
N ALA A 47 -4.79 -7.67 11.42
CA ALA A 47 -5.35 -8.89 10.82
C ALA A 47 -4.25 -9.78 10.22
N THR A 48 -4.35 -11.09 10.47
CA THR A 48 -3.53 -12.11 9.82
C THR A 48 -4.11 -12.48 8.46
N THR A 49 -3.30 -13.08 7.58
CA THR A 49 -3.74 -13.49 6.23
C THR A 49 -4.85 -14.54 6.27
N ASP A 50 -4.79 -15.47 7.21
CA ASP A 50 -5.74 -16.58 7.38
C ASP A 50 -6.95 -16.22 8.27
N GLY A 51 -7.00 -14.99 8.80
CA GLY A 51 -8.06 -14.53 9.69
C GLY A 51 -7.98 -15.11 11.11
N SER A 52 -6.89 -15.81 11.45
CA SER A 52 -6.62 -16.26 12.82
C SER A 52 -6.41 -15.08 13.79
N SER A 53 -6.45 -15.37 15.08
CA SER A 53 -6.14 -14.41 16.14
C SER A 53 -5.20 -15.08 17.14
N PRO A 54 -3.91 -15.27 16.77
CA PRO A 54 -2.96 -15.96 17.62
C PRO A 54 -2.71 -15.18 18.91
N SER A 55 -2.43 -15.91 19.99
CA SER A 55 -1.92 -15.30 21.21
C SER A 55 -0.44 -14.98 21.03
N CYS A 56 -0.05 -13.76 21.40
CA CYS A 56 1.30 -13.24 21.29
C CYS A 56 1.58 -12.34 22.50
N GLY A 57 2.85 -12.18 22.87
CA GLY A 57 3.26 -11.19 23.86
C GLY A 57 3.09 -9.77 23.33
N ILE A 58 2.94 -8.80 24.25
CA ILE A 58 2.84 -7.37 23.88
C ILE A 58 4.06 -6.88 23.09
N THR A 59 5.22 -7.50 23.33
CA THR A 59 6.52 -7.22 22.70
C THR A 59 6.83 -8.08 21.48
N ASP A 60 5.95 -9.02 21.11
CA ASP A 60 6.22 -10.03 20.09
C ASP A 60 5.47 -9.72 18.80
N TYR A 61 5.91 -10.31 17.70
CA TYR A 61 5.12 -10.33 16.47
C TYR A 61 3.87 -11.18 16.66
N CYS A 62 2.72 -10.65 16.26
CA CYS A 62 1.43 -11.34 16.28
C CYS A 62 1.02 -11.85 14.89
N GLY A 63 1.79 -11.52 13.85
CA GLY A 63 1.64 -12.12 12.52
C GLY A 63 0.62 -11.40 11.63
N GLY A 64 0.25 -10.16 11.96
CA GLY A 64 -0.55 -9.34 11.07
C GLY A 64 0.17 -9.01 9.77
N THR A 65 -0.57 -8.94 8.67
CA THR A 65 -0.02 -8.79 7.32
C THR A 65 -0.79 -7.77 6.50
N TRP A 66 -0.17 -7.27 5.42
CA TRP A 66 -0.89 -6.43 4.46
C TRP A 66 -2.06 -7.16 3.78
N LYS A 67 -1.93 -8.47 3.55
CA LYS A 67 -3.04 -9.24 2.98
C LYS A 67 -4.20 -9.37 3.96
N GLY A 68 -3.91 -9.55 5.25
CA GLY A 68 -4.93 -9.52 6.30
C GLY A 68 -5.63 -8.17 6.39
N LEU A 69 -4.88 -7.06 6.30
CA LEU A 69 -5.43 -5.71 6.22
C LEU A 69 -6.33 -5.52 4.99
N GLU A 70 -5.88 -5.94 3.80
CA GLU A 70 -6.66 -5.91 2.56
C GLU A 70 -8.01 -6.63 2.72
N ASN A 71 -8.00 -7.82 3.33
CA ASN A 71 -9.19 -8.62 3.60
C ASN A 71 -10.19 -7.95 4.56
N LYS A 72 -9.84 -6.82 5.19
CA LYS A 72 -10.65 -6.07 6.16
C LYS A 72 -10.92 -4.63 5.73
N LEU A 73 -10.63 -4.26 4.48
CA LEU A 73 -10.94 -2.91 3.97
C LEU A 73 -12.45 -2.63 4.03
N ASP A 74 -13.30 -3.61 3.74
CA ASP A 74 -14.77 -3.46 3.87
C ASP A 74 -15.21 -3.16 5.31
N TYR A 75 -14.51 -3.70 6.32
CA TYR A 75 -14.76 -3.39 7.72
C TYR A 75 -14.44 -1.93 8.06
N ILE A 76 -13.29 -1.44 7.57
CA ILE A 76 -12.86 -0.04 7.77
C ILE A 76 -13.81 0.91 7.04
N GLN A 77 -14.13 0.61 5.78
CA GLN A 77 -15.04 1.41 4.97
C GLN A 77 -16.47 1.40 5.54
N GLY A 78 -16.94 0.27 6.08
CA GLY A 78 -18.24 0.15 6.73
C GLY A 78 -18.40 1.02 7.97
N MET A 79 -17.30 1.45 8.59
CA MET A 79 -17.30 2.44 9.67
C MET A 79 -17.24 3.90 9.18
N GLY A 80 -17.10 4.13 7.87
CA GLY A 80 -17.04 5.46 7.26
C GLY A 80 -15.65 6.10 7.20
N PHE A 81 -14.58 5.33 7.40
CA PHE A 81 -13.21 5.83 7.18
C PHE A 81 -12.84 5.79 5.70
N GLU A 82 -12.11 6.81 5.26
CA GLU A 82 -11.76 7.00 3.84
C GLU A 82 -10.27 6.79 3.55
N ALA A 83 -9.45 6.68 4.60
CA ALA A 83 -8.03 6.43 4.49
C ALA A 83 -7.54 5.53 5.63
N VAL A 84 -6.47 4.78 5.34
CA VAL A 84 -5.79 3.93 6.33
C VAL A 84 -4.37 4.44 6.51
N TRP A 85 -3.96 4.63 7.77
CA TRP A 85 -2.57 4.90 8.12
C TRP A 85 -1.95 3.64 8.73
N ILE A 86 -0.96 3.07 8.03
CA ILE A 86 -0.27 1.84 8.44
C ILE A 86 1.06 2.13 9.16
N SER A 87 1.60 1.10 9.82
CA SER A 87 2.98 1.10 10.36
C SER A 87 4.02 1.37 9.27
N PRO A 88 5.23 1.88 9.61
CA PRO A 88 6.29 2.07 8.63
C PRO A 88 6.68 0.75 7.94
N VAL A 89 6.99 0.83 6.65
CA VAL A 89 7.22 -0.34 5.78
C VAL A 89 8.70 -0.65 5.53
N VAL A 90 9.59 0.08 6.18
CA VAL A 90 11.04 -0.12 6.04
C VAL A 90 11.47 -1.42 6.70
N HIS A 91 12.58 -1.99 6.23
CA HIS A 91 13.18 -3.13 6.88
C HIS A 91 13.64 -2.73 8.29
N ASN A 92 13.16 -3.47 9.30
CA ASN A 92 13.48 -3.22 10.69
C ASN A 92 14.70 -4.04 11.11
N ILE A 93 15.24 -3.75 12.29
CA ILE A 93 16.28 -4.57 12.91
C ILE A 93 15.80 -6.00 13.09
N ASP A 94 16.71 -6.96 12.87
CA ASP A 94 16.44 -8.37 13.08
C ASP A 94 16.52 -8.76 14.56
N GLY A 95 15.73 -9.77 14.95
CA GLY A 95 15.75 -10.33 16.30
C GLY A 95 15.03 -9.49 17.37
N SER A 96 15.14 -9.96 18.62
CA SER A 96 14.58 -9.25 19.78
C SER A 96 15.65 -8.37 20.43
N THR A 97 15.23 -7.20 20.87
CA THR A 97 16.00 -6.31 21.76
C THR A 97 15.53 -6.48 23.21
N PRO A 98 16.16 -5.82 24.20
CA PRO A 98 15.60 -5.72 25.55
C PRO A 98 14.21 -5.06 25.60
N ALA A 99 13.82 -4.30 24.57
CA ALA A 99 12.50 -3.69 24.42
C ALA A 99 11.52 -4.57 23.61
N GLY A 100 11.93 -5.77 23.17
CA GLY A 100 11.14 -6.65 22.33
C GLY A 100 11.49 -6.61 20.85
N TYR A 101 10.58 -7.12 20.04
CA TYR A 101 10.68 -7.16 18.58
C TYR A 101 10.17 -5.87 17.93
N ALA A 102 10.65 -5.59 16.72
CA ALA A 102 10.31 -4.40 15.94
C ALA A 102 8.94 -4.46 15.23
N TYR A 103 7.94 -5.13 15.82
CA TYR A 103 6.60 -5.33 15.23
C TYR A 103 5.86 -4.03 14.92
N HIS A 104 6.21 -2.96 15.62
CA HIS A 104 5.64 -1.62 15.46
C HIS A 104 6.21 -0.86 14.25
N GLY A 105 7.33 -1.32 13.67
CA GLY A 105 7.92 -0.80 12.44
C GLY A 105 8.84 0.41 12.58
N CYS A 106 9.15 0.88 13.81
CA CYS A 106 9.97 2.07 14.03
C CYS A 106 11.37 1.81 14.59
N ALA A 107 11.84 0.56 14.57
CA ALA A 107 13.19 0.20 14.98
C ALA A 107 13.99 -0.26 13.76
N PHE A 108 14.73 0.66 13.15
CA PHE A 108 15.53 0.43 11.95
C PHE A 108 16.92 1.07 12.10
N TYR A 109 17.88 0.60 11.31
CA TYR A 109 19.22 1.19 11.24
C TYR A 109 19.18 2.51 10.46
N PHE A 110 19.98 3.50 10.90
CA PHE A 110 20.18 4.78 10.22
C PHE A 110 21.38 4.74 9.26
#